data_AF-A0AAU4JSF6-F1
#
_entry.id   AF-A0AAU4JSF6-F1
#
_cell.length_a   1.000
_cell.length_b   1.000
_cell.length_c   1.000
_cell.angle_alpha   90.00
_cell.angle_beta   90.00
_cell.angle_gamma   90.00
#
_symmetry.space_group_name_H-M   'P 1'
#
loop_
_entity.id
_entity.type
_entity.pdbx_description
1 polymer ?
#
loop_
_entity_poly.entity_id
_entity_poly.type
_entity_poly.pdbx_seq_one_letter_code
_entity_poly.pdbx_strand_id
1 'polypeptide(L)'
;MDVQDTVRNFVKALEHCQNMVVVHRAVGDGGRGRRLEETSLNRGVVVFAAATWQAFVQDLAMALRDATLVQLKAVTAPPLLNGAMRQWETDFNSSLEKFSTPGPGQTQTLLRRVGFDPQPAWTWQQRVRGRKVHVTPSHVRTAMTQWLDVRHGVAHGHAVLPIVNVLQGVRDRTTAEALPASNVRLSDAIDCMRFFRAVVKVTADAAAAYVGQSAPSWPYKVPMVLGLDPAKL
;
A
#
# COMPACT_ATOMS: atom_id res chain seq x y z
N MET A 1 -0.07 -17.22 11.81
CA MET A 1 -0.70 -16.20 10.95
C MET A 1 -0.44 -16.63 9.51
N ASP A 2 -1.46 -16.81 8.70
CA ASP A 2 -1.32 -17.15 7.27
C ASP A 2 -1.60 -15.94 6.37
N VAL A 3 -1.51 -16.11 5.05
CA VAL A 3 -1.75 -15.00 4.10
C VAL A 3 -3.19 -14.48 4.23
N GLN A 4 -4.17 -15.34 4.50
CA GLN A 4 -5.56 -14.93 4.69
C GLN A 4 -5.74 -14.06 5.93
N ASP A 5 -5.05 -14.36 7.04
CA ASP A 5 -5.04 -13.54 8.26
C ASP A 5 -4.53 -12.13 7.98
N THR A 6 -3.42 -12.01 7.21
CA THR A 6 -2.85 -10.71 6.85
C THR A 6 -3.82 -9.84 6.04
N VAL A 7 -4.58 -10.46 5.12
CA VAL A 7 -5.61 -9.79 4.34
C VAL A 7 -6.78 -9.36 5.25
N ARG A 8 -7.19 -10.20 6.21
CA ARG A 8 -8.25 -9.83 7.17
C ARG A 8 -7.85 -8.63 8.03
N ASN A 9 -6.63 -8.61 8.54
CA ASN A 9 -6.08 -7.49 9.30
C ASN A 9 -6.07 -6.20 8.47
N PHE A 10 -5.58 -6.30 7.22
CA PHE A 10 -5.58 -5.17 6.29
C PHE A 10 -6.99 -4.62 6.04
N VAL A 11 -7.96 -5.50 5.74
CA VAL A 11 -9.35 -5.09 5.50
C VAL A 11 -9.94 -4.37 6.70
N LYS A 12 -9.80 -4.96 7.91
CA LYS A 12 -10.28 -4.37 9.16
C LYS A 12 -9.66 -3.00 9.43
N ALA A 13 -8.34 -2.88 9.28
CA ALA A 13 -7.66 -1.60 9.48
C ALA A 13 -8.12 -0.53 8.46
N LEU A 14 -8.40 -0.93 7.22
CA LEU A 14 -8.85 -0.03 6.17
C LEU A 14 -10.31 0.43 6.34
N GLU A 15 -11.11 -0.22 7.20
CA GLU A 15 -12.45 0.27 7.60
C GLU A 15 -12.36 1.64 8.30
N HIS A 16 -11.28 1.92 9.04
CA HIS A 16 -11.06 3.24 9.62
C HIS A 16 -10.96 4.33 8.55
N CYS A 17 -10.28 4.05 7.43
CA CYS A 17 -10.22 4.97 6.29
C CYS A 17 -11.61 5.19 5.66
N GLN A 18 -12.42 4.14 5.55
CA GLN A 18 -13.79 4.24 5.04
C GLN A 18 -14.67 5.09 5.96
N ASN A 19 -14.57 4.89 7.28
CA ASN A 19 -15.31 5.66 8.27
C ASN A 19 -14.95 7.15 8.19
N MET A 20 -13.67 7.49 8.02
CA MET A 20 -13.25 8.88 7.81
C MET A 20 -13.84 9.50 6.53
N VAL A 21 -13.94 8.72 5.44
CA VAL A 21 -14.62 9.17 4.21
C VAL A 21 -16.12 9.38 4.43
N VAL A 22 -16.77 8.50 5.19
CA VAL A 22 -18.19 8.64 5.55
C VAL A 22 -18.41 9.91 6.37
N VAL A 23 -17.58 10.14 7.40
CA VAL A 23 -17.62 11.36 8.22
C VAL A 23 -17.40 12.61 7.36
N HIS A 24 -16.38 12.62 6.49
CA HIS A 24 -16.16 13.74 5.57
C HIS A 24 -17.39 14.03 4.71
N ARG A 25 -18.08 13.00 4.20
CA ARG A 25 -19.29 13.19 3.39
C ARG A 25 -20.47 13.71 4.20
N ALA A 26 -20.63 13.23 5.44
CA ALA A 26 -21.72 13.59 6.34
C ALA A 26 -21.58 15.00 6.93
N VAL A 27 -20.35 15.53 7.03
CA VAL A 27 -20.10 16.93 7.44
C VAL A 27 -20.15 17.88 6.23
N GLY A 28 -19.92 17.35 5.03
CA GLY A 28 -19.73 18.10 3.79
C GLY A 28 -20.98 18.74 3.18
N ASP A 29 -22.17 18.55 3.77
CA ASP A 29 -23.45 19.10 3.33
C ASP A 29 -23.84 20.42 4.05
N GLY A 30 -23.14 20.81 5.13
CA GLY A 30 -23.58 21.87 6.05
C GLY A 30 -23.31 23.34 5.72
N GLY A 31 -22.64 23.72 4.61
CA GLY A 31 -22.49 25.14 4.24
C GLY A 31 -21.35 25.52 3.26
N ARG A 32 -21.43 26.77 2.74
CA ARG A 32 -20.39 27.43 1.90
C ARG A 32 -19.29 28.02 2.80
N GLY A 33 -18.03 27.60 2.65
CA GLY A 33 -16.86 28.14 3.38
C GLY A 33 -15.55 27.42 3.04
N ARG A 34 -14.39 27.95 3.46
CA ARG A 34 -13.08 27.27 3.33
C ARG A 34 -12.99 26.13 4.35
N ARG A 35 -13.02 24.90 3.87
CA ARG A 35 -13.14 23.68 4.70
C ARG A 35 -11.76 23.10 5.06
N LEU A 36 -11.06 23.81 5.93
CA LEU A 36 -9.71 23.43 6.35
C LEU A 36 -9.72 22.14 7.19
N GLU A 37 -10.71 21.94 8.05
CA GLU A 37 -10.82 20.72 8.87
C GLU A 37 -11.12 19.48 8.03
N GLU A 38 -11.99 19.58 7.02
CA GLU A 38 -12.30 18.46 6.11
C GLU A 38 -11.06 17.96 5.38
N THR A 39 -10.12 18.87 5.09
CA THR A 39 -8.88 18.48 4.42
C THR A 39 -7.97 17.67 5.34
N SER A 40 -8.06 17.88 6.66
CA SER A 40 -7.33 17.07 7.64
C SER A 40 -7.84 15.63 7.68
N LEU A 41 -9.15 15.41 7.46
CA LEU A 41 -9.70 14.07 7.28
C LEU A 41 -9.13 13.39 6.03
N ASN A 42 -9.07 14.08 4.89
CA ASN A 42 -8.49 13.53 3.66
C ASN A 42 -7.01 13.15 3.83
N ARG A 43 -6.24 14.03 4.47
CA ARG A 43 -4.84 13.78 4.82
C ARG A 43 -4.70 12.57 5.75
N GLY A 44 -5.56 12.47 6.75
CA GLY A 44 -5.59 11.33 7.67
C GLY A 44 -5.88 10.01 6.93
N VAL A 45 -6.80 9.99 5.96
CA VAL A 45 -7.06 8.80 5.12
C VAL A 45 -5.80 8.35 4.38
N VAL A 46 -5.02 9.26 3.80
CA VAL A 46 -3.76 8.92 3.12
C VAL A 46 -2.76 8.31 4.11
N VAL A 47 -2.61 8.93 5.29
CA VAL A 47 -1.69 8.43 6.33
C VAL A 47 -2.10 7.04 6.83
N PHE A 48 -3.38 6.85 7.16
CA PHE A 48 -3.90 5.57 7.62
C PHE A 48 -3.85 4.49 6.55
N ALA A 49 -4.15 4.80 5.28
CA ALA A 49 -4.08 3.84 4.19
C ALA A 49 -2.64 3.35 3.97
N ALA A 50 -1.67 4.26 3.96
CA ALA A 50 -0.26 3.91 3.82
C ALA A 50 0.27 3.12 5.04
N ALA A 51 -0.12 3.51 6.26
CA ALA A 51 0.24 2.77 7.47
C ALA A 51 -0.38 1.36 7.50
N THR A 52 -1.64 1.23 7.08
CA THR A 52 -2.33 -0.06 6.96
C THR A 52 -1.65 -0.97 5.94
N TRP A 53 -1.21 -0.42 4.81
CA TRP A 53 -0.39 -1.16 3.84
C TRP A 53 0.97 -1.56 4.42
N GLN A 54 1.67 -0.66 5.12
CA GLN A 54 2.95 -0.98 5.78
C GLN A 54 2.80 -2.16 6.75
N ALA A 55 1.76 -2.13 7.60
CA ALA A 55 1.46 -3.22 8.53
C ALA A 55 1.16 -4.54 7.79
N PHE A 56 0.39 -4.49 6.70
CA PHE A 56 0.17 -5.68 5.85
C PHE A 56 1.48 -6.29 5.34
N VAL A 57 2.43 -5.47 4.86
CA VAL A 57 3.72 -5.98 4.37
C VAL A 57 4.50 -6.67 5.49
N GLN A 58 4.49 -6.12 6.70
CA GLN A 58 5.15 -6.72 7.87
C GLN A 58 4.49 -8.05 8.25
N ASP A 59 3.16 -8.07 8.36
CA ASP A 59 2.37 -9.27 8.64
C ASP A 59 2.62 -10.35 7.58
N LEU A 60 2.63 -9.98 6.29
CA LEU A 60 2.88 -10.90 5.19
C LEU A 60 4.30 -11.47 5.26
N ALA A 61 5.30 -10.64 5.54
CA ALA A 61 6.67 -11.09 5.68
C ALA A 61 6.80 -12.11 6.83
N MET A 62 6.14 -11.87 7.97
CA MET A 62 6.09 -12.83 9.08
C MET A 62 5.39 -14.13 8.68
N ALA A 63 4.24 -14.06 8.01
CA ALA A 63 3.50 -15.24 7.56
C ALA A 63 4.33 -16.11 6.59
N LEU A 64 5.05 -15.48 5.66
CA LEU A 64 5.94 -16.17 4.72
C LEU A 64 7.17 -16.77 5.41
N ARG A 65 7.79 -16.05 6.36
CA ARG A 65 8.87 -16.60 7.20
C ARG A 65 8.39 -17.85 7.93
N ASP A 66 7.22 -17.78 8.56
CA ASP A 66 6.68 -18.89 9.35
C ASP A 66 6.39 -20.11 8.47
N ALA A 67 5.84 -19.91 7.26
CA ALA A 67 5.66 -20.97 6.27
C ALA A 67 6.99 -21.65 5.89
N THR A 68 8.03 -20.86 5.64
CA THR A 68 9.38 -21.37 5.35
C THR A 68 9.96 -22.15 6.54
N LEU A 69 9.81 -21.64 7.77
CA LEU A 69 10.29 -22.32 8.98
C LEU A 69 9.57 -23.64 9.23
N VAL A 70 8.27 -23.74 8.94
CA VAL A 70 7.52 -25.01 9.03
C VAL A 70 8.10 -26.05 8.07
N GLN A 71 8.38 -25.68 6.81
CA GLN A 71 8.98 -26.59 5.83
C GLN A 71 10.38 -27.05 6.26
N LEU A 72 11.20 -26.14 6.79
CA LEU A 72 12.56 -26.47 7.22
C LEU A 72 12.59 -27.37 8.46
N LYS A 73 11.69 -27.14 9.43
CA LYS A 73 11.58 -27.96 10.65
C LYS A 73 11.11 -29.40 10.36
N ALA A 74 10.47 -29.64 9.22
CA ALA A 74 10.07 -30.99 8.80
C ALA A 74 11.26 -31.88 8.39
N VAL A 75 12.47 -31.30 8.26
CA VAL A 75 13.68 -32.01 7.86
C VAL A 75 14.67 -32.08 9.04
N THR A 76 15.28 -33.24 9.27
CA THR A 76 16.39 -33.36 10.23
C THR A 76 17.60 -32.60 9.69
N ALA A 77 17.81 -31.39 10.20
CA ALA A 77 18.89 -30.50 9.78
C ALA A 77 20.21 -30.79 10.52
N PRO A 78 21.36 -30.87 9.82
CA PRO A 78 22.68 -30.90 10.45
C PRO A 78 22.93 -29.67 11.34
N PRO A 79 23.82 -29.75 12.35
CA PRO A 79 24.09 -28.64 13.28
C PRO A 79 24.43 -27.30 12.60
N LEU A 80 25.20 -27.33 11.50
CA LEU A 80 25.55 -26.13 10.74
C LEU A 80 24.32 -25.45 10.13
N LEU A 81 23.38 -26.24 9.59
CA LEU A 81 22.13 -25.72 9.02
C LEU A 81 21.24 -25.11 10.10
N ASN A 82 21.17 -25.72 11.29
CA ASN A 82 20.46 -25.15 12.43
C ASN A 82 21.05 -23.79 12.86
N GLY A 83 22.38 -23.66 12.88
CA GLY A 83 23.05 -22.38 13.16
C GLY A 83 22.71 -21.32 12.12
N ALA A 84 22.80 -21.66 10.83
CA ALA A 84 22.46 -20.76 9.73
C ALA A 84 20.99 -20.31 9.78
N MET A 85 20.06 -21.19 10.13
CA MET A 85 18.65 -20.86 10.29
C MET A 85 18.40 -19.85 11.40
N ARG A 86 19.03 -20.02 12.57
CA ARG A 86 18.92 -19.05 13.68
C ARG A 86 19.46 -17.68 13.30
N GLN A 87 20.57 -17.64 12.57
CA GLN A 87 21.15 -16.40 12.07
C GLN A 87 20.20 -15.72 11.09
N TRP A 88 19.68 -16.46 10.11
CA TRP A 88 18.70 -15.95 9.15
C TRP A 88 17.44 -15.38 9.82
N GLU A 89 16.91 -16.08 10.83
CA GLU A 89 15.74 -15.61 11.58
C GLU A 89 16.04 -14.30 12.34
N THR A 90 17.23 -14.20 12.93
CA THR A 90 17.68 -12.97 13.62
C THR A 90 17.82 -11.80 12.64
N ASP A 91 18.43 -12.05 11.48
CA ASP A 91 18.63 -11.04 10.43
C ASP A 91 17.28 -10.61 9.81
N PHE A 92 16.34 -11.54 9.68
CA PHE A 92 14.98 -11.27 9.23
C PHE A 92 14.25 -10.37 10.23
N ASN A 93 14.25 -10.72 11.53
CA ASN A 93 13.57 -9.93 12.56
C ASN A 93 14.15 -8.50 12.64
N SER A 94 15.48 -8.37 12.58
CA SER A 94 16.14 -7.07 12.50
C SER A 94 15.71 -6.25 11.27
N SER A 95 15.45 -6.90 10.15
CA SER A 95 15.00 -6.24 8.92
C SER A 95 13.52 -5.84 8.98
N LEU A 96 12.70 -6.64 9.65
CA LEU A 96 11.30 -6.37 9.91
C LEU A 96 11.13 -5.11 10.79
N GLU A 97 11.94 -4.99 11.84
CA GLU A 97 11.98 -3.82 12.73
C GLU A 97 12.43 -2.56 11.98
N LYS A 98 13.40 -2.69 11.07
CA LYS A 98 13.90 -1.58 10.24
C LYS A 98 12.97 -1.18 9.09
N PHE A 99 11.87 -1.90 8.88
CA PHE A 99 10.84 -1.53 7.89
C PHE A 99 9.95 -0.36 8.39
N SER A 100 10.55 0.65 9.01
CA SER A 100 9.89 1.86 9.52
C SER A 100 9.71 2.93 8.43
N THR A 101 10.56 2.92 7.40
CA THR A 101 10.46 3.76 6.21
C THR A 101 9.99 2.91 5.03
N PRO A 102 8.68 2.70 4.87
CA PRO A 102 8.17 1.81 3.83
C PRO A 102 8.33 2.45 2.45
N GLY A 103 8.50 1.62 1.44
CA GLY A 103 8.68 2.02 0.04
C GLY A 103 8.70 0.79 -0.87
N PRO A 104 8.50 0.93 -2.18
CA PRO A 104 8.47 -0.22 -3.09
C PRO A 104 9.78 -1.01 -3.06
N GLY A 105 10.93 -0.33 -2.99
CA GLY A 105 12.25 -0.97 -2.87
C GLY A 105 12.40 -1.71 -1.55
N GLN A 106 12.10 -1.06 -0.43
CA GLN A 106 12.18 -1.65 0.90
C GLN A 106 11.25 -2.85 1.05
N THR A 107 10.04 -2.77 0.47
CA THR A 107 9.05 -3.86 0.47
C THR A 107 9.61 -5.07 -0.25
N GLN A 108 10.17 -4.86 -1.45
CA GLN A 108 10.80 -5.92 -2.22
C GLN A 108 12.01 -6.51 -1.49
N THR A 109 12.87 -5.67 -0.90
CA THR A 109 14.02 -6.13 -0.12
C THR A 109 13.60 -6.99 1.06
N LEU A 110 12.57 -6.58 1.82
CA LEU A 110 12.07 -7.35 2.96
C LEU A 110 11.51 -8.71 2.51
N LEU A 111 10.63 -8.72 1.51
CA LEU A 111 9.98 -9.95 1.05
C LEU A 111 10.95 -10.90 0.35
N ARG A 112 12.00 -10.40 -0.32
CA ARG A 112 13.04 -11.26 -0.90
C ARG A 112 13.86 -12.00 0.16
N ARG A 113 13.89 -11.55 1.42
CA ARG A 113 14.57 -12.30 2.51
C ARG A 113 13.90 -13.64 2.83
N VAL A 114 12.62 -13.77 2.49
CA VAL A 114 11.86 -15.03 2.57
C VAL A 114 11.70 -15.71 1.20
N GLY A 115 12.49 -15.29 0.21
CA GLY A 115 12.48 -15.88 -1.14
C GLY A 115 11.35 -15.41 -2.05
N PHE A 116 10.53 -14.44 -1.64
CA PHE A 116 9.38 -13.96 -2.40
C PHE A 116 9.64 -12.58 -3.01
N ASP A 117 9.48 -12.45 -4.34
CA ASP A 117 9.50 -11.15 -5.02
C ASP A 117 8.07 -10.70 -5.39
N PRO A 118 7.54 -9.64 -4.77
CA PRO A 118 6.19 -9.16 -5.07
C PRO A 118 6.10 -8.42 -6.41
N GLN A 119 7.22 -7.90 -6.93
CA GLN A 119 7.21 -6.92 -8.02
C GLN A 119 6.60 -7.45 -9.33
N PRO A 120 6.87 -8.70 -9.76
CA PRO A 120 6.24 -9.24 -10.98
C PRO A 120 4.71 -9.29 -10.91
N ALA A 121 4.14 -9.39 -9.70
CA ALA A 121 2.69 -9.44 -9.49
C ALA A 121 2.03 -8.05 -9.53
N TRP A 122 2.80 -6.96 -9.48
CA TRP A 122 2.29 -5.59 -9.48
C TRP A 122 1.81 -5.15 -10.88
N THR A 123 0.80 -5.84 -11.39
CA THR A 123 0.25 -5.61 -12.71
C THR A 123 -1.23 -5.97 -12.75
N TRP A 124 -2.02 -5.20 -13.50
CA TRP A 124 -3.43 -5.47 -13.76
C TRP A 124 -3.91 -4.69 -14.99
N GLN A 125 -5.16 -4.95 -15.39
CA GLN A 125 -5.87 -4.16 -16.39
C GLN A 125 -6.85 -3.22 -15.68
N GLN A 126 -6.90 -1.96 -16.09
CA GLN A 126 -7.90 -1.00 -15.63
C GLN A 126 -8.55 -0.26 -16.80
N ARG A 127 -9.68 0.40 -16.55
CA ARG A 127 -10.33 1.26 -17.54
C ARG A 127 -10.01 2.73 -17.26
N VAL A 128 -9.55 3.45 -18.28
CA VAL A 128 -9.32 4.89 -18.27
C VAL A 128 -10.09 5.49 -19.43
N ARG A 129 -11.06 6.38 -19.14
CA ARG A 129 -11.91 7.01 -20.17
C ARG A 129 -12.48 6.00 -21.19
N GLY A 130 -12.95 4.86 -20.71
CA GLY A 130 -13.52 3.78 -21.52
C GLY A 130 -12.51 2.83 -22.19
N ARG A 131 -11.21 3.15 -22.20
CA ARG A 131 -10.16 2.31 -22.79
C ARG A 131 -9.52 1.40 -21.74
N LYS A 132 -9.22 0.14 -22.12
CA LYS A 132 -8.42 -0.76 -21.28
C LYS A 132 -6.96 -0.31 -21.33
N VAL A 133 -6.34 -0.14 -20.17
CA VAL A 133 -4.93 0.22 -20.04
C VAL A 133 -4.25 -0.78 -19.11
N HIS A 134 -3.06 -1.23 -19.52
CA HIS A 134 -2.23 -2.13 -18.75
C HIS A 134 -1.40 -1.36 -17.72
N VAL A 135 -1.54 -1.74 -16.45
CA VAL A 135 -0.70 -1.25 -15.35
C VAL A 135 0.49 -2.19 -15.22
N THR A 136 1.70 -1.65 -15.21
CA THR A 136 2.96 -2.38 -15.13
C THR A 136 3.57 -2.20 -13.73
N PRO A 137 4.55 -3.04 -13.34
CA PRO A 137 5.24 -2.85 -12.07
C PRO A 137 5.90 -1.48 -11.91
N SER A 138 6.38 -0.86 -12.99
CA SER A 138 6.94 0.50 -12.94
C SER A 138 5.88 1.53 -12.56
N HIS A 139 4.68 1.46 -13.15
CA HIS A 139 3.57 2.34 -12.80
C HIS A 139 3.19 2.22 -11.32
N VAL A 140 3.10 0.99 -10.81
CA VAL A 140 2.77 0.75 -9.39
C VAL A 140 3.84 1.32 -8.47
N ARG A 141 5.12 1.14 -8.79
CA ARG A 141 6.23 1.69 -8.00
C ARG A 141 6.18 3.21 -7.94
N THR A 142 5.99 3.87 -9.09
CA THR A 142 5.88 5.34 -9.14
C THR A 142 4.70 5.84 -8.32
N ALA A 143 3.50 5.26 -8.50
CA ALA A 143 2.33 5.67 -7.73
C ALA A 143 2.50 5.41 -6.22
N MET A 144 3.09 4.28 -5.83
CA MET A 144 3.39 3.96 -4.44
C MET A 144 4.34 4.98 -3.82
N THR A 145 5.45 5.29 -4.48
CA THR A 145 6.40 6.31 -4.03
C THR A 145 5.70 7.66 -3.86
N GLN A 146 4.95 8.11 -4.87
CA GLN A 146 4.24 9.38 -4.79
C GLN A 146 3.22 9.43 -3.63
N TRP A 147 2.48 8.35 -3.36
CA TRP A 147 1.58 8.30 -2.20
C TRP A 147 2.32 8.35 -0.87
N LEU A 148 3.49 7.70 -0.80
CA LEU A 148 4.34 7.71 0.40
C LEU A 148 5.00 9.07 0.62
N ASP A 149 5.36 9.79 -0.45
CA ASP A 149 5.82 11.18 -0.37
C ASP A 149 4.72 12.09 0.17
N VAL A 150 3.46 11.90 -0.28
CA VAL A 150 2.31 12.64 0.28
C VAL A 150 2.12 12.31 1.75
N ARG A 151 2.15 11.03 2.14
CA ARG A 151 2.09 10.61 3.56
C ARG A 151 3.20 11.30 4.37
N HIS A 152 4.44 11.28 3.89
CA HIS A 152 5.58 11.89 4.55
C HIS A 152 5.37 13.40 4.73
N GLY A 153 4.98 14.12 3.67
CA GLY A 153 4.69 15.54 3.75
C GLY A 153 3.56 15.90 4.72
N VAL A 154 2.51 15.07 4.78
CA VAL A 154 1.43 15.23 5.77
C VAL A 154 1.94 15.02 7.19
N ALA A 155 2.66 13.92 7.44
CA ALA A 155 3.12 13.54 8.78
C ALA A 155 4.13 14.54 9.37
N HIS A 156 4.96 15.15 8.52
CA HIS A 156 5.90 16.20 8.93
C HIS A 156 5.29 17.61 8.96
N GLY A 157 4.00 17.76 8.62
CA GLY A 157 3.32 19.05 8.66
C GLY A 157 3.86 20.07 7.66
N HIS A 158 4.37 19.62 6.51
CA HIS A 158 4.89 20.53 5.49
C HIS A 158 3.84 21.55 5.06
N ALA A 159 4.24 22.82 4.96
CA ALA A 159 3.36 23.91 4.52
C ALA A 159 2.80 23.67 3.09
N VAL A 160 3.57 22.96 2.26
CA VAL A 160 3.21 22.57 0.90
C VAL A 160 3.43 21.08 0.74
N LEU A 161 2.42 20.37 0.24
CA LEU A 161 2.52 18.95 -0.09
C LEU A 161 3.27 18.75 -1.42
N PRO A 162 3.95 17.61 -1.60
CA PRO A 162 4.72 17.35 -2.81
C PRO A 162 3.88 17.48 -4.08
N ILE A 163 4.48 18.00 -5.14
CA ILE A 163 3.83 18.18 -6.45
C ILE A 163 3.94 16.84 -7.20
N VAL A 164 2.98 15.97 -6.98
CA VAL A 164 2.97 14.61 -7.54
C VAL A 164 1.70 14.30 -8.30
N ASN A 165 1.84 13.48 -9.33
CA ASN A 165 0.76 13.16 -10.27
C ASN A 165 -0.36 12.34 -9.62
N VAL A 166 -0.16 11.67 -8.49
CA VAL A 166 -1.25 11.03 -7.73
C VAL A 166 -2.26 12.03 -7.16
N LEU A 167 -1.92 13.32 -7.03
CA LEU A 167 -2.85 14.36 -6.61
C LEU A 167 -3.58 14.97 -7.81
N GLN A 168 -4.91 14.93 -7.79
CA GLN A 168 -5.76 15.47 -8.84
C GLN A 168 -5.53 16.97 -9.04
N GLY A 169 -5.34 17.71 -7.95
CA GLY A 169 -5.04 19.15 -8.02
C GLY A 169 -3.74 19.49 -8.76
N VAL A 170 -2.82 18.54 -8.91
CA VAL A 170 -1.61 18.66 -9.74
C VAL A 170 -1.95 18.32 -11.20
N ARG A 171 -2.67 17.22 -11.44
CA ARG A 171 -3.06 16.77 -12.78
C ARG A 171 -3.99 17.71 -13.53
N ASP A 172 -4.84 18.45 -12.82
CA ASP A 172 -5.85 19.34 -13.39
C ASP A 172 -5.27 20.68 -13.88
N ARG A 173 -3.99 20.98 -13.61
CA ARG A 173 -3.39 22.28 -13.92
C ARG A 173 -2.85 22.33 -15.35
N THR A 174 -3.18 23.41 -16.06
CA THR A 174 -2.70 23.74 -17.40
C THR A 174 -1.66 24.86 -17.43
N THR A 175 -1.43 25.60 -16.34
CA THR A 175 -0.45 26.72 -16.27
C THR A 175 0.23 26.84 -14.89
N ALA A 176 1.47 27.34 -14.89
CA ALA A 176 2.49 27.19 -13.84
C ALA A 176 2.43 28.18 -12.65
N GLU A 177 1.48 29.12 -12.57
CA GLU A 177 1.66 30.33 -11.73
C GLU A 177 0.84 30.45 -10.43
N ALA A 178 0.31 29.36 -9.85
CA ALA A 178 -0.36 29.49 -8.54
C ALA A 178 -0.12 28.29 -7.61
N LEU A 179 1.08 28.20 -7.04
CA LEU A 179 1.34 27.37 -5.86
C LEU A 179 0.85 28.13 -4.61
N PRO A 180 -0.43 27.94 -4.26
CA PRO A 180 -0.69 27.36 -2.94
C PRO A 180 -1.76 26.26 -3.01
N ALA A 181 -1.52 25.18 -2.26
CA ALA A 181 -2.44 24.06 -2.02
C ALA A 181 -2.58 23.00 -3.14
N SER A 182 -1.49 22.25 -3.40
CA SER A 182 -1.56 20.82 -3.78
C SER A 182 -2.13 20.00 -2.61
N ASN A 183 -3.31 20.37 -2.10
CA ASN A 183 -3.87 19.71 -0.92
C ASN A 183 -4.60 18.43 -1.32
N VAL A 184 -4.72 17.49 -0.37
CA VAL A 184 -5.39 16.20 -0.61
C VAL A 184 -6.90 16.42 -0.73
N ARG A 185 -7.46 16.21 -1.92
CA ARG A 185 -8.92 16.21 -2.12
C ARG A 185 -9.52 14.90 -1.63
N LEU A 186 -10.84 14.86 -1.42
CA LEU A 186 -11.53 13.63 -1.05
C LEU A 186 -11.37 12.53 -2.12
N SER A 187 -11.34 12.90 -3.41
CA SER A 187 -11.06 11.98 -4.51
C SER A 187 -9.67 11.35 -4.38
N ASP A 188 -8.64 12.17 -4.09
CA ASP A 188 -7.27 11.70 -3.89
C ASP A 188 -7.18 10.70 -2.72
N ALA A 189 -7.83 11.01 -1.59
CA ALA A 189 -7.88 10.12 -0.44
C ALA A 189 -8.55 8.76 -0.77
N ILE A 190 -9.65 8.78 -1.52
CA ILE A 190 -10.33 7.57 -1.98
C ILE A 190 -9.45 6.77 -2.95
N ASP A 191 -8.77 7.45 -3.88
CA ASP A 191 -7.89 6.82 -4.86
C ASP A 191 -6.65 6.20 -4.18
N CYS A 192 -6.07 6.85 -3.18
CA CYS A 192 -5.00 6.29 -2.34
C CYS A 192 -5.43 4.97 -1.68
N MET A 193 -6.59 4.96 -1.04
CA MET A 193 -7.15 3.76 -0.41
C MET A 193 -7.38 2.64 -1.43
N ARG A 194 -7.95 2.96 -2.60
CA ARG A 194 -8.19 1.98 -3.66
C ARG A 194 -6.89 1.44 -4.26
N PHE A 195 -5.89 2.30 -4.44
CA PHE A 195 -4.57 1.92 -4.91
C PHE A 195 -3.94 0.88 -3.97
N PHE A 196 -3.87 1.16 -2.67
CA PHE A 196 -3.30 0.20 -1.72
C PHE A 196 -4.09 -1.10 -1.64
N ARG A 197 -5.43 -1.08 -1.79
CA ARG A 197 -6.21 -2.33 -1.94
C ARG A 197 -5.78 -3.15 -3.15
N ALA A 198 -5.58 -2.52 -4.31
CA ALA A 198 -5.16 -3.23 -5.53
C ALA A 198 -3.76 -3.84 -5.36
N VAL A 199 -2.82 -3.10 -4.78
CA VAL A 199 -1.46 -3.58 -4.47
C VAL A 199 -1.51 -4.77 -3.50
N VAL A 200 -2.27 -4.66 -2.41
CA VAL A 200 -2.41 -5.75 -1.43
C VAL A 200 -3.04 -6.97 -2.08
N LYS A 201 -4.08 -6.81 -2.92
CA LYS A 201 -4.71 -7.93 -3.62
C LYS A 201 -3.71 -8.74 -4.44
N VAL A 202 -3.00 -8.08 -5.36
CA VAL A 202 -2.05 -8.82 -6.22
C VAL A 202 -0.86 -9.38 -5.45
N THR A 203 -0.41 -8.68 -4.41
CA THR A 203 0.69 -9.15 -3.56
C THR A 203 0.27 -10.37 -2.75
N ALA A 204 -0.92 -10.35 -2.14
CA ALA A 204 -1.45 -11.45 -1.34
C ALA A 204 -1.78 -12.68 -2.20
N ASP A 205 -2.34 -12.49 -3.40
CA ASP A 205 -2.58 -13.58 -4.35
C ASP A 205 -1.27 -14.28 -4.74
N ALA A 206 -0.26 -13.50 -5.10
CA ALA A 206 1.05 -14.03 -5.49
C ALA A 206 1.77 -14.70 -4.31
N ALA A 207 1.66 -14.14 -3.11
CA ALA A 207 2.23 -14.72 -1.91
C ALA A 207 1.55 -16.04 -1.53
N ALA A 208 0.21 -16.10 -1.59
CA ALA A 208 -0.52 -17.34 -1.35
C ALA A 208 -0.13 -18.43 -2.36
N ALA A 209 -0.04 -18.08 -3.65
CA ALA A 209 0.44 -19.00 -4.69
C ALA A 209 1.88 -19.48 -4.41
N TYR A 210 2.77 -18.59 -3.96
CA TYR A 210 4.15 -18.91 -3.62
C TYR A 210 4.27 -19.96 -2.50
N VAL A 211 3.40 -19.90 -1.49
CA VAL A 211 3.38 -20.88 -0.38
C VAL A 211 2.38 -22.03 -0.59
N GLY A 212 1.80 -22.19 -1.78
CA GLY A 212 0.85 -23.25 -2.09
C GLY A 212 -0.51 -23.13 -1.39
N GLN A 213 -0.90 -21.93 -0.96
CA GLN A 213 -2.21 -21.63 -0.37
C GLN A 213 -3.20 -21.20 -1.45
N SER A 214 -4.50 -21.36 -1.16
CA SER A 214 -5.56 -20.78 -2.00
C SER A 214 -5.50 -19.26 -1.99
N ALA A 215 -5.92 -18.64 -3.10
CA ALA A 215 -6.00 -17.18 -3.17
C ALA A 215 -6.87 -16.63 -2.02
N PRO A 216 -6.43 -15.58 -1.31
CA PRO A 216 -7.19 -15.05 -0.18
C PRO A 216 -8.56 -14.56 -0.60
N SER A 217 -9.56 -14.87 0.22
CA SER A 217 -10.91 -14.35 0.11
C SER A 217 -10.97 -12.89 0.56
N TRP A 218 -11.83 -12.12 -0.13
CA TRP A 218 -12.10 -10.72 0.17
C TRP A 218 -13.61 -10.55 0.39
N PRO A 219 -14.05 -9.73 1.36
CA PRO A 219 -15.47 -9.50 1.61
C PRO A 219 -16.15 -8.65 0.51
N TYR A 220 -15.38 -8.17 -0.46
CA TYR A 220 -15.85 -7.39 -1.59
C TYR A 220 -14.96 -7.62 -2.81
N LYS A 221 -15.47 -7.29 -4.00
CA LYS A 221 -14.65 -7.25 -5.21
C LYS A 221 -13.63 -6.12 -5.10
N VAL A 222 -12.34 -6.45 -5.08
CA VAL A 222 -11.28 -5.44 -5.01
C VAL A 222 -11.24 -4.63 -6.30
N PRO A 223 -11.36 -3.29 -6.23
CA PRO A 223 -11.20 -2.45 -7.40
C PRO A 223 -9.72 -2.43 -7.81
N MET A 224 -9.43 -3.01 -8.98
CA MET A 224 -8.09 -3.01 -9.57
C MET A 224 -7.82 -1.67 -10.26
N VAL A 225 -7.38 -0.68 -9.49
CA VAL A 225 -7.15 0.68 -9.98
C VAL A 225 -5.83 1.25 -9.47
N LEU A 226 -5.18 2.01 -10.35
CA LEU A 226 -4.01 2.83 -10.04
C LEU A 226 -4.41 4.18 -9.40
N GLY A 227 -5.66 4.62 -9.63
CA GLY A 227 -6.16 5.94 -9.22
C GLY A 227 -5.97 7.04 -10.28
N LEU A 228 -5.23 6.76 -11.35
CA LEU A 228 -5.06 7.66 -12.50
C LEU A 228 -4.72 6.90 -13.78
N ASP A 229 -4.66 7.64 -14.89
CA ASP A 229 -4.10 7.17 -16.15
C ASP A 229 -2.59 6.88 -15.97
N PRO A 230 -2.10 5.66 -16.25
CA PRO A 230 -0.68 5.34 -16.15
C PRO A 230 0.20 6.24 -17.02
N ALA A 231 -0.31 6.76 -18.15
CA ALA A 231 0.41 7.70 -19.00
C ALA A 231 0.66 9.08 -18.36
N LYS A 232 0.02 9.34 -17.20
CA LYS A 232 0.18 10.58 -16.44
C LYS A 232 1.08 10.41 -15.20
N LEU A 233 1.69 9.25 -15.00
CA LEU A 233 2.58 9.01 -13.85
C LEU A 233 3.94 9.66 -14.05
#